data_AF-A0A3A4XD93-F1
#
_entry.id   AF-A0A3A4XD93-F1
#
_cell.length_a   1.000
_cell.length_b   1.000
_cell.length_c   1.000
_cell.angle_alpha   90.00
_cell.angle_beta   90.00
_cell.angle_gamma   90.00
#
_symmetry.space_group_name_H-M   'P 1'
#
loop_
_entity.id
_entity.type
_entity.pdbx_description
1 polymer ?
#
loop_
_entity_poly.entity_id
_entity_poly.type
_entity_poly.pdbx_seq_one_letter_code
_entity_poly.pdbx_strand_id
1 'polypeptide(L)'
;MQKAFESKLTLLQGLSRSWDRNALFNQTAAELISELTIEVHTAGTERVEFMGKLGGLRGVIEAQEAWLWTQGKQIEQGEATTPKHTWAL
;
A
#
# COMPACT_ATOMS: atom_id res chain seq x y z
N MET A 1 -2.90 20.24 -3.68
CA MET A 1 -3.28 18.82 -3.51
C MET A 1 -2.12 17.87 -3.75
N GLN A 2 -1.24 18.09 -4.74
CA GLN A 2 -0.11 17.21 -5.07
C GLN A 2 0.75 16.74 -3.87
N LYS A 3 1.13 17.65 -2.97
CA LYS A 3 1.91 17.32 -1.76
C LYS A 3 1.24 16.33 -0.79
N ALA A 4 -0.10 16.27 -0.77
CA ALA A 4 -0.84 15.39 0.13
C ALA A 4 -0.82 13.94 -0.35
N PHE A 5 -1.07 13.72 -1.65
CA PHE A 5 -1.03 12.38 -2.26
C PHE A 5 0.38 11.77 -2.16
N GLU A 6 1.42 12.53 -2.52
CA GLU A 6 2.81 12.06 -2.45
C GLU A 6 3.20 11.70 -1.01
N SER A 7 2.80 12.51 -0.02
CA SER A 7 3.06 12.23 1.39
C SER A 7 2.38 10.94 1.86
N LYS A 8 1.12 10.72 1.47
CA LYS A 8 0.39 9.48 1.78
C LYS A 8 0.97 8.27 1.06
N LEU A 9 1.46 8.43 -0.18
CA LEU A 9 2.15 7.37 -0.91
C LEU A 9 3.47 6.99 -0.21
N THR A 10 4.25 7.96 0.27
CA THR A 10 5.45 7.71 1.09
C THR A 10 5.11 7.01 2.40
N LEU A 11 4.02 7.39 3.07
CA LEU A 11 3.52 6.67 4.24
C LEU A 11 3.20 5.22 3.91
N LEU A 12 2.44 4.97 2.83
CA LEU A 12 2.08 3.63 2.38
C LEU A 12 3.32 2.77 2.09
N GLN A 13 4.35 3.35 1.46
CA GLN A 13 5.64 2.69 1.25
C GLN A 13 6.30 2.30 2.58
N GLY A 14 6.28 3.20 3.57
CA GLY A 14 6.83 2.94 4.90
C GLY A 14 6.09 1.84 5.69
N LEU A 15 4.81 1.62 5.39
CA LEU A 15 3.97 0.56 5.98
C LEU A 15 4.15 -0.79 5.30
N SER A 16 4.68 -0.81 4.07
CA SER A 16 4.89 -2.04 3.30
C SER A 16 5.89 -3.00 3.97
N ARG A 17 5.88 -4.25 3.48
CA ARG A 17 6.76 -5.35 3.89
C ARG A 17 6.74 -5.62 5.39
N SER A 18 5.56 -5.52 6.00
CA SER A 18 5.37 -5.71 7.43
C SER A 18 4.02 -6.38 7.70
N TRP A 19 4.07 -7.45 8.50
CA TRP A 19 2.88 -8.18 8.93
C TRP A 19 2.04 -7.33 9.90
N ASP A 20 2.69 -6.72 10.90
CA ASP A 20 2.03 -5.91 11.94
C ASP A 20 1.32 -4.67 11.40
N ARG A 21 1.76 -4.17 10.24
CA ARG A 21 1.24 -2.94 9.65
C ARG A 21 0.35 -3.20 8.44
N ASN A 22 0.05 -4.47 8.12
CA ASN A 22 -0.74 -4.81 6.93
C ASN A 22 -2.17 -4.24 6.98
N ALA A 23 -2.78 -4.18 8.17
CA ALA A 23 -4.10 -3.54 8.34
C ALA A 23 -4.04 -2.03 8.04
N LEU A 24 -3.04 -1.33 8.58
CA LEU A 24 -2.83 0.09 8.35
C LEU A 24 -2.43 0.38 6.89
N PHE A 25 -1.66 -0.51 6.28
CA PHE A 25 -1.33 -0.48 4.85
C PHE A 25 -2.62 -0.54 4.01
N ASN A 26 -3.49 -1.52 4.25
CA ASN A 26 -4.74 -1.68 3.52
C ASN A 26 -5.66 -0.46 3.67
N GLN A 27 -5.77 0.10 4.89
CA GLN A 27 -6.53 1.32 5.14
C GLN A 27 -5.97 2.50 4.34
N THR A 28 -4.66 2.73 4.40
CA THR A 28 -3.99 3.84 3.71
C THR A 28 -4.11 3.70 2.18
N ALA A 29 -4.03 2.47 1.66
CA ALA A 29 -4.23 2.18 0.25
C ALA A 29 -5.67 2.50 -0.19
N ALA A 30 -6.67 2.10 0.61
CA ALA A 30 -8.07 2.40 0.33
C ALA A 30 -8.35 3.91 0.32
N GLU A 31 -7.75 4.68 1.23
CA GLU A 31 -7.84 6.14 1.22
C GLU A 31 -7.27 6.75 -0.06
N LEU A 32 -6.08 6.30 -0.49
CA LEU A 32 -5.45 6.77 -1.73
C LEU A 32 -6.28 6.42 -2.98
N ILE A 33 -6.90 5.24 -3.02
CA ILE A 33 -7.82 4.85 -4.10
C ILE A 33 -9.04 5.77 -4.12
N SER A 34 -9.62 6.07 -2.96
CA SER A 34 -10.75 6.99 -2.85
C SER A 34 -10.38 8.40 -3.32
N GLU A 35 -9.22 8.91 -2.92
CA GLU A 35 -8.72 10.21 -3.37
C GLU A 35 -8.56 10.28 -4.88
N LEU A 36 -7.94 9.24 -5.49
CA LEU A 36 -7.80 9.16 -6.94
C LEU A 36 -9.13 9.09 -7.66
N THR A 37 -10.09 8.34 -7.09
CA THR A 37 -11.43 8.23 -7.66
C THR A 37 -12.12 9.59 -7.66
N ILE A 38 -12.06 10.34 -6.56
CA ILE A 38 -12.62 11.69 -6.48
C ILE A 38 -11.94 12.62 -7.47
N GLU A 39 -10.60 12.55 -7.57
CA GLU A 39 -9.81 13.41 -8.46
C GLU A 39 -10.22 13.22 -9.93
N VAL A 40 -10.44 11.97 -10.39
CA VAL A 40 -10.94 11.67 -11.74
C VAL A 40 -12.31 12.28 -12.04
N HIS A 41 -13.19 12.34 -11.03
CA HIS A 41 -14.57 12.79 -11.23
C HIS A 41 -14.76 14.29 -11.01
N THR A 42 -13.84 14.97 -10.32
CA THR A 42 -14.04 16.35 -9.86
C THR A 42 -12.96 17.34 -10.30
N ALA A 43 -11.74 16.85 -10.56
CA ALA A 43 -10.63 17.70 -10.94
C ALA A 43 -10.35 17.49 -12.44
N GLY A 44 -10.22 18.58 -13.18
CA GLY A 44 -9.65 18.55 -14.54
C GLY A 44 -8.15 18.24 -14.52
N THR A 45 -7.72 17.27 -13.70
CA THR A 45 -6.34 16.82 -13.57
C THR A 45 -5.85 16.33 -14.92
N GLU A 46 -4.65 16.78 -15.30
CA GLU A 46 -4.01 16.31 -16.52
C GLU A 46 -3.85 14.78 -16.47
N ARG A 47 -4.25 14.10 -17.55
CA ARG A 47 -4.20 12.64 -17.65
C ARG A 47 -2.84 12.06 -17.28
N VAL A 48 -1.75 12.77 -17.57
CA VAL A 48 -0.38 12.36 -17.25
C VAL A 48 -0.14 12.32 -15.73
N GLU A 49 -0.57 13.34 -15.01
CA GLU A 49 -0.45 13.39 -13.54
C GLU A 49 -1.26 12.26 -12.89
N PHE A 50 -2.50 12.07 -13.33
CA PHE A 50 -3.36 10.97 -12.84
C PHE A 50 -2.72 9.60 -13.05
N MET A 51 -2.22 9.33 -14.27
CA MET A 51 -1.57 8.05 -14.58
C MET A 51 -0.30 7.84 -13.76
N GLY A 52 0.46 8.90 -13.47
CA GLY A 52 1.62 8.84 -12.59
C GLY A 52 1.24 8.44 -11.15
N LYS A 53 0.20 9.06 -10.60
CA LYS A 53 -0.32 8.73 -9.26
C LYS A 53 -0.85 7.30 -9.18
N LEU A 54 -1.64 6.89 -10.18
CA LEU A 54 -2.18 5.53 -10.27
C LEU A 54 -1.05 4.49 -10.38
N GLY A 55 -0.05 4.75 -11.22
CA GLY A 55 1.12 3.89 -11.37
C GLY A 55 1.93 3.76 -10.09
N GLY A 56 2.15 4.88 -9.37
CA GLY A 56 2.83 4.89 -8.08
C GLY A 56 2.11 4.04 -7.03
N LEU A 57 0.80 4.24 -6.88
CA LEU A 57 -0.02 3.45 -5.96
C LEU A 57 -0.01 1.95 -6.30
N ARG A 58 -0.22 1.62 -7.59
CA ARG A 58 -0.20 0.25 -8.08
C ARG A 58 1.13 -0.45 -7.77
N GLY A 59 2.26 0.21 -8.02
CA GLY A 59 3.57 -0.37 -7.75
C GLY A 59 3.80 -0.70 -6.27
N VAL A 60 3.27 0.12 -5.35
CA VAL A 60 3.39 -0.15 -3.91
C VAL A 60 2.51 -1.33 -3.48
N ILE A 61 1.30 -1.45 -4.03
CA ILE A 61 0.41 -2.60 -3.79
C ILE A 61 1.03 -3.89 -4.32
N GLU A 62 1.48 -3.90 -5.57
CA GLU A 62 2.12 -5.08 -6.19
C GLU A 62 3.37 -5.52 -5.40
N ALA A 63 4.17 -4.58 -4.90
CA ALA A 63 5.32 -4.88 -4.06
C ALA A 63 4.93 -5.51 -2.71
N GLN A 64 3.82 -5.07 -2.11
CA GLN A 64 3.29 -5.65 -0.88
C GLN A 64 2.75 -7.07 -1.11
N GLU A 65 1.98 -7.28 -2.17
CA GLU A 65 1.44 -8.59 -2.54
C GLU A 65 2.55 -9.60 -2.82
N ALA A 66 3.56 -9.20 -3.60
CA ALA A 66 4.71 -10.04 -3.88
C ALA A 66 5.45 -10.44 -2.60
N TRP A 67 5.63 -9.49 -1.68
CA TRP A 67 6.26 -9.77 -0.39
C TRP A 67 5.42 -10.74 0.46
N LEU A 68 4.11 -10.51 0.61
CA LEU A 68 3.21 -11.40 1.35
C LEU A 68 3.22 -12.82 0.77
N TRP A 69 3.22 -12.95 -0.56
CA TRP A 69 3.31 -14.23 -1.25
C TRP A 69 4.63 -14.95 -0.96
N THR A 70 5.76 -14.24 -1.05
CA THR A 70 7.07 -14.80 -0.70
C THR A 70 7.12 -15.25 0.76
N GLN A 71 6.63 -14.44 1.69
CA GLN A 71 6.61 -14.81 3.10
C GLN A 71 5.68 -16.00 3.37
N GLY A 72 4.51 -16.05 2.72
CA GLY A 72 3.58 -17.19 2.79
C GLY A 72 4.23 -18.49 2.37
N LYS A 73 4.96 -18.49 1.24
CA LYS A 73 5.72 -19.66 0.77
C LYS A 73 6.79 -20.12 1.77
N GLN A 74 7.55 -19.18 2.34
CA GLN A 74 8.56 -19.50 3.35
C GLN A 74 7.93 -20.15 4.59
N ILE A 75 6.74 -19.71 5.00
CA ILE A 75 6.00 -20.32 6.11
C ILE A 75 5.52 -21.73 5.74
N GLU A 76 4.95 -21.93 4.55
CA GLU A 76 4.51 -23.25 4.06
C GLU A 76 5.66 -24.26 3.98
N GLN A 77 6.86 -23.79 3.64
CA GLN A 77 8.08 -24.61 3.55
C GLN A 77 8.74 -24.85 4.91
N GLY A 78 8.24 -24.23 5.99
CA GLY A 78 8.85 -24.30 7.32
C GLY A 78 10.14 -23.50 7.47
N GLU A 79 10.48 -22.65 6.50
CA GLU A 79 11.66 -21.79 6.48
C GLU A 79 11.45 -20.50 7.30
N ALA A 80 10.20 -20.13 7.54
CA ALA A 80 9.79 -19.00 8.37
C ALA A 80 8.62 -19.39 9.27
N THR A 81 8.35 -18.56 10.28
CA THR A 81 7.13 -18.66 11.10
C THR A 81 6.31 -17.41 10.93
N THR A 82 4.98 -17.54 10.95
CA THR A 82 4.10 -16.37 11.02
C THR A 82 4.45 -15.59 12.28
N PRO A 83 4.71 -14.27 12.20
CA PRO A 83 5.02 -13.51 13.40
C PRO A 83 3.88 -13.64 14.40
N LYS A 84 4.23 -14.05 15.63
CA LYS A 84 3.29 -14.05 16.74
C LYS A 84 2.99 -12.60 17.07
N HIS A 85 1.79 -12.13 16.72
CA HIS A 85 1.31 -10.84 17.22
C HIS A 85 1.34 -10.90 18.75
N THR A 86 2.35 -10.26 19.33
CA THR A 86 2.44 -10.13 20.77
C THR A 86 1.62 -8.89 21.10
N TRP A 87 0.33 -9.10 21.40
CA TRP A 87 -0.45 -8.07 22.05
C TRP A 87 0.17 -7.91 23.44
N ALA A 88 1.08 -6.94 23.59
CA ALA A 88 1.50 -6.50 24.92
C ALA A 88 0.25 -5.87 25.56
N LEU A 89 -0.37 -6.63 26.47
CA LEU A 89 -1.44 -6.17 27.35
C LEU A 89 -0.96 -5.02 28.25
#